data_AF-A0A965BBP7-F1
#
_entry.id   AF-A0A965BBP7-F1
#
_cell.length_a   1.000
_cell.length_b   1.000
_cell.length_c   1.000
_cell.angle_alpha   90.00
_cell.angle_beta   90.00
_cell.angle_gamma   90.00
#
_symmetry.space_group_name_H-M   'P 1'
#
loop_
_entity.id
_entity.type
_entity.pdbx_description
1 polymer ?
#
loop_
_entity_poly.entity_id
_entity_poly.type
_entity_poly.pdbx_seq_one_letter_code
_entity_poly.pdbx_strand_id
1 'polypeptide(L)'
;MTCRGVNASYSLSTADSSNADPWNTAAITPGTIFMRELNNMTTEHFVKDSSVKSDNQLNIIVSGSNHPGEGEHKLFDYIRVNPEKHLKETTVIYGLDADLIMLSINHLPICPNIYLFRE
;
A
#
# COMPACT_ATOMS: atom_id res chain seq x y z
N MET A 1 46.02 31.40 12.88
CA MET A 1 46.69 30.44 11.98
C MET A 1 45.64 29.43 11.55
N THR A 2 45.01 29.70 10.42
CA THR A 2 43.93 28.91 9.81
C THR A 2 44.54 27.81 8.97
N CYS A 3 44.27 26.55 9.30
CA CYS A 3 44.56 25.43 8.41
C CYS A 3 43.35 25.17 7.51
N ARG A 4 43.49 25.59 6.24
CA ARG A 4 42.91 24.99 5.04
C ARG A 4 43.17 23.46 5.06
N GLY A 5 42.40 22.56 4.49
CA GLY A 5 41.23 22.59 3.62
C GLY A 5 41.15 21.21 2.97
N VAL A 6 39.95 20.64 2.85
CA VAL A 6 39.66 19.60 1.85
C VAL A 6 38.29 19.95 1.27
N ASN A 7 38.30 20.37 0.01
CA ASN A 7 37.14 20.66 -0.79
C ASN A 7 36.42 19.36 -1.13
N ALA A 8 35.27 19.09 -0.53
CA ALA A 8 34.25 18.23 -1.14
C ALA A 8 33.33 19.14 -1.97
N SER A 9 33.81 19.53 -3.16
CA SER A 9 32.97 20.16 -4.16
C SER A 9 32.00 19.11 -4.69
N TYR A 10 30.81 19.00 -4.09
CA TYR A 10 29.66 18.45 -4.80
C TYR A 10 29.33 19.45 -5.90
N SER A 11 29.82 19.15 -7.10
CA SER A 11 29.40 19.84 -8.32
C SER A 11 27.90 19.64 -8.48
N LEU A 12 27.12 20.71 -8.25
CA LEU A 12 25.81 20.86 -8.88
C LEU A 12 26.04 20.82 -10.38
N SER A 13 25.92 19.63 -10.97
CA SER A 13 25.86 19.46 -12.41
C SER A 13 24.62 20.17 -12.90
N THR A 14 24.87 21.13 -13.77
CA THR A 14 23.93 21.89 -14.56
C THR A 14 22.82 21.03 -15.14
N ALA A 15 21.60 21.55 -15.09
CA ALA A 15 20.42 20.99 -15.70
C ALA A 15 20.65 20.71 -17.20
N ASP A 16 20.69 19.43 -17.56
CA ASP A 16 20.38 18.96 -18.90
C ASP A 16 18.89 18.60 -18.95
N SER A 17 18.12 19.48 -19.57
CA SER A 17 16.73 19.27 -19.95
C SER A 17 16.67 18.35 -21.19
N SER A 18 16.73 17.02 -21.00
CA SER A 18 16.09 16.01 -21.86
C SER A 18 16.51 14.56 -21.53
N ASN A 19 16.39 14.15 -20.26
CA ASN A 19 16.18 12.75 -19.93
C ASN A 19 15.45 12.74 -18.59
N ALA A 20 14.13 12.50 -18.64
CA ALA A 20 13.39 12.17 -17.44
C ALA A 20 14.12 11.00 -16.80
N ASP A 21 14.59 11.19 -15.56
CA ASP A 21 15.27 10.14 -14.80
C ASP A 21 14.37 8.90 -14.87
N PRO A 22 14.85 7.78 -15.46
CA PRO A 22 13.99 6.64 -15.68
C PRO A 22 13.40 6.18 -14.35
N TRP A 23 12.07 6.05 -14.34
CA TRP A 23 11.33 5.63 -13.16
C TRP A 23 11.98 4.41 -12.52
N ASN A 24 12.35 4.52 -11.24
CA ASN A 24 12.99 3.45 -10.49
C ASN A 24 11.96 2.80 -9.56
N THR A 25 11.85 1.46 -9.60
CA THR A 25 10.98 0.66 -8.73
C THR A 25 11.23 0.89 -7.24
N ALA A 26 12.44 1.34 -6.85
CA ALA A 26 12.75 1.74 -5.48
C ALA A 26 11.87 2.91 -4.98
N ALA A 27 11.23 3.66 -5.87
CA ALA A 27 10.23 4.65 -5.50
C ALA A 27 8.95 4.02 -4.91
N ILE A 28 8.70 2.73 -5.13
CA ILE A 28 7.59 1.94 -4.56
C ILE A 28 8.00 1.40 -3.19
N THR A 29 8.33 2.30 -2.27
CA THR A 29 8.67 1.97 -0.87
C THR A 29 8.15 3.07 0.04
N PRO A 30 7.60 2.75 1.23
CA PRO A 30 7.14 3.77 2.16
C PRO A 30 8.22 4.82 2.45
N GLY A 31 7.81 6.09 2.51
CA GLY A 31 8.71 7.22 2.78
C GLY A 31 9.19 7.97 1.53
N THR A 32 8.97 7.45 0.32
CA THR A 32 9.26 8.17 -0.92
C THR A 32 8.20 9.23 -1.21
N ILE A 33 8.55 10.25 -2.01
CA ILE A 33 7.62 11.28 -2.46
C ILE A 33 6.44 10.65 -3.22
N PHE A 34 6.76 9.72 -4.12
CA PHE A 34 5.75 8.99 -4.89
C PHE A 34 4.76 8.25 -4.00
N MET A 35 5.22 7.44 -3.02
CA MET A 35 4.29 6.68 -2.18
C MET A 35 3.40 7.56 -1.32
N ARG A 36 3.88 8.76 -0.94
CA ARG A 36 3.07 9.76 -0.23
C ARG A 36 2.00 10.36 -1.13
N GLU A 37 2.35 10.71 -2.36
CA GLU A 37 1.39 11.23 -3.34
C GLU A 37 0.36 10.19 -3.72
N LEU A 38 0.78 8.95 -3.98
CA LEU A 38 -0.10 7.81 -4.25
C LEU A 38 -1.09 7.62 -3.09
N ASN A 39 -0.61 7.58 -1.85
CA ASN A 39 -1.45 7.43 -0.67
C ASN A 39 -2.52 8.54 -0.57
N ASN A 40 -2.13 9.79 -0.82
CA ASN A 40 -3.05 10.92 -0.79
C ASN A 40 -4.10 10.79 -1.89
N MET A 41 -3.69 10.54 -3.14
CA MET A 41 -4.61 10.39 -4.27
C MET A 41 -5.60 9.25 -4.07
N THR A 42 -5.14 8.07 -3.62
CA THR A 42 -6.01 6.92 -3.33
C THR A 42 -7.01 7.24 -2.23
N THR A 43 -6.57 7.88 -1.14
CA THR A 43 -7.47 8.25 -0.04
C THR A 43 -8.52 9.25 -0.49
N GLU A 44 -8.14 10.24 -1.30
CA GLU A 44 -9.06 11.25 -1.81
C GLU A 44 -10.10 10.65 -2.76
N HIS A 45 -9.67 9.77 -3.65
CA HIS A 45 -10.56 9.12 -4.62
C HIS A 45 -11.60 8.21 -3.96
N PHE A 46 -11.21 7.38 -2.97
CA PHE A 46 -12.10 6.38 -2.39
C PHE A 46 -12.86 6.82 -1.14
N VAL A 47 -12.32 7.78 -0.37
CA VAL A 47 -12.92 8.20 0.91
C VAL A 47 -13.67 9.52 0.78
N LYS A 48 -13.11 10.50 0.04
CA LYS A 48 -13.70 11.84 -0.06
C LYS A 48 -14.71 11.94 -1.20
N ASP A 49 -14.48 11.24 -2.32
CA ASP A 49 -15.41 11.27 -3.44
C ASP A 49 -16.66 10.45 -3.14
N SER A 50 -17.79 11.13 -3.00
CA SER A 50 -19.08 10.50 -2.72
C SER A 50 -19.71 9.87 -3.97
N SER A 51 -19.15 10.13 -5.16
CA SER A 51 -19.64 9.54 -6.42
C SER A 51 -19.30 8.05 -6.57
N VAL A 52 -18.25 7.58 -5.88
CA VAL A 52 -17.86 6.15 -5.83
C VAL A 52 -18.75 5.35 -4.89
N LYS A 53 -19.49 6.01 -3.99
CA LYS A 53 -20.56 5.39 -3.20
C LYS A 53 -21.74 5.14 -4.12
N SER A 54 -21.72 4.02 -4.83
CA SER A 54 -22.89 3.52 -5.55
C SER A 54 -24.08 3.42 -4.61
N ASP A 55 -25.30 3.38 -5.17
CA ASP A 55 -26.56 3.27 -4.41
C ASP A 55 -26.61 2.07 -3.44
N ASN A 56 -25.69 1.11 -3.60
CA ASN A 56 -25.43 0.05 -2.64
C ASN A 56 -24.41 0.54 -1.61
N GLN A 57 -24.80 0.50 -0.33
CA GLN A 57 -24.02 0.88 0.86
C GLN A 57 -22.65 0.17 0.98
N LEU A 58 -21.70 0.48 0.09
CA LEU A 58 -20.36 -0.05 0.10
C LEU A 58 -19.52 0.71 1.12
N ASN A 59 -19.00 -0.02 2.11
CA ASN A 59 -18.03 0.51 3.05
C ASN A 59 -16.61 0.29 2.50
N ILE A 60 -15.97 1.37 2.05
CA ILE A 60 -14.61 1.34 1.49
C ILE A 60 -13.63 1.80 2.57
N ILE A 61 -12.63 0.96 2.84
CA ILE A 61 -11.56 1.26 3.81
C ILE A 61 -10.24 1.28 3.04
N VAL A 62 -9.47 2.37 3.19
CA VAL A 62 -8.15 2.52 2.60
C VAL A 62 -7.11 2.50 3.72
N SER A 63 -6.17 1.54 3.65
CA SER A 63 -5.03 1.45 4.56
C SER A 63 -3.74 1.58 3.75
N GLY A 64 -3.12 2.75 3.79
CA GLY A 64 -1.94 3.05 2.99
C GLY A 64 -0.59 2.87 3.68
N SER A 65 0.43 3.45 3.05
CA SER A 65 1.84 3.39 3.44
C SER A 65 2.18 4.25 4.67
N ASN A 66 1.24 5.09 5.13
CA ASN A 66 1.34 5.89 6.33
C ASN A 66 1.22 5.08 7.63
N HIS A 67 0.57 3.90 7.57
CA HIS A 67 0.49 2.97 8.70
C HIS A 67 1.64 1.96 8.62
N PRO A 68 2.30 1.62 9.75
CA PRO A 68 3.35 0.60 9.76
C PRO A 68 2.76 -0.80 9.49
N GLY A 69 3.57 -1.69 8.92
CA GLY A 69 3.21 -3.08 8.63
C GLY A 69 2.94 -3.35 7.16
N GLU A 70 3.15 -4.61 6.77
CA GLU A 70 2.93 -5.12 5.42
C GLU A 70 1.44 -5.20 5.09
N GLY A 71 1.10 -5.02 3.80
CA GLY A 71 -0.30 -4.94 3.36
C GLY A 71 -1.09 -6.22 3.67
N GLU A 72 -0.50 -7.38 3.41
CA GLU A 72 -1.14 -8.67 3.70
C GLU A 72 -1.40 -8.87 5.19
N HIS A 73 -0.44 -8.55 6.05
CA HIS A 73 -0.63 -8.66 7.50
C HIS A 73 -1.72 -7.72 8.02
N LYS A 74 -1.79 -6.48 7.52
CA LYS A 74 -2.89 -5.57 7.86
C LYS A 74 -4.26 -6.09 7.44
N LEU A 75 -4.35 -6.73 6.27
CA LEU A 75 -5.58 -7.33 5.78
C LEU A 75 -6.04 -8.47 6.69
N PHE A 76 -5.15 -9.39 7.04
CA PHE A 76 -5.48 -10.51 7.92
C PHE A 76 -5.74 -10.06 9.37
N ASP A 77 -5.05 -9.02 9.85
CA ASP A 77 -5.37 -8.36 11.12
C ASP A 77 -6.81 -7.84 11.15
N TYR A 78 -7.26 -7.20 10.07
CA TYR A 78 -8.62 -6.73 9.97
C TYR A 78 -9.64 -7.88 10.06
N ILE A 79 -9.37 -9.01 9.41
CA ILE A 79 -10.22 -10.21 9.48
C ILE A 79 -10.28 -10.73 10.93
N ARG A 80 -9.13 -10.79 11.61
CA ARG A 80 -9.03 -11.26 13.02
C ARG A 80 -9.81 -10.40 14.00
N VAL A 81 -9.84 -9.08 13.80
CA VAL A 81 -10.57 -8.15 14.67
C VAL A 81 -12.08 -8.15 14.40
N ASN A 82 -12.52 -8.63 13.24
CA ASN A 82 -13.93 -8.64 12.83
C ASN A 82 -14.49 -10.06 12.55
N PRO A 83 -14.31 -11.03 13.47
CA PRO A 83 -14.65 -12.42 13.21
C PRO A 83 -16.14 -12.62 12.92
N GLU A 84 -17.04 -11.91 13.61
CA GLU A 84 -18.49 -12.05 13.42
C GLU A 84 -18.96 -11.72 12.00
N LYS A 85 -18.28 -10.78 11.35
CA LYS A 85 -18.57 -10.40 9.96
C LYS A 85 -18.11 -11.50 9.01
N HIS A 86 -16.85 -11.92 9.13
CA HIS A 86 -16.22 -12.88 8.24
C HIS A 86 -16.67 -14.34 8.45
N LEU A 87 -17.34 -14.63 9.56
CA LEU A 87 -18.03 -15.91 9.78
C LEU A 87 -19.29 -16.06 8.92
N LYS A 88 -20.00 -14.95 8.63
CA LYS A 88 -21.28 -14.96 7.91
C LYS A 88 -21.14 -14.58 6.43
N GLU A 89 -20.16 -13.75 6.12
CA GLU A 89 -19.93 -13.23 4.78
C GLU A 89 -18.85 -14.01 4.03
N THR A 90 -18.89 -13.93 2.70
CA THR A 90 -17.83 -14.47 1.84
C THR A 90 -16.71 -13.44 1.71
N THR A 91 -15.48 -13.85 2.01
CA THR A 91 -14.29 -13.00 1.90
C THR A 91 -13.50 -13.39 0.66
N VAL A 92 -13.23 -12.41 -0.20
CA VAL A 92 -12.39 -12.60 -1.40
C VAL A 92 -11.15 -11.73 -1.25
N ILE A 93 -9.98 -12.36 -1.36
CA ILE A 93 -8.67 -11.72 -1.32
C ILE A 93 -8.09 -11.74 -2.73
N TYR A 94 -7.49 -10.63 -3.14
CA TYR A 94 -6.74 -10.54 -4.40
C TYR A 94 -5.28 -10.19 -4.11
N GLY A 95 -4.37 -10.90 -4.75
CA GLY A 95 -2.94 -10.59 -4.70
C GLY A 95 -2.08 -11.66 -5.35
N LEU A 96 -0.90 -11.26 -5.82
CA LEU A 96 0.01 -12.15 -6.53
C LEU A 96 0.97 -12.91 -5.62
N ASP A 97 1.02 -12.60 -4.33
CA ASP A 97 1.97 -13.18 -3.40
C ASP A 97 1.57 -14.62 -3.03
N ALA A 98 2.56 -15.50 -2.91
CA ALA A 98 2.33 -16.90 -2.53
C ALA A 98 1.92 -17.02 -1.04
N ASP A 99 2.37 -16.09 -0.21
CA ASP A 99 2.14 -16.07 1.23
C ASP A 99 0.66 -15.90 1.58
N LEU A 100 -0.10 -15.23 0.72
CA LEU A 100 -1.57 -15.12 0.83
C LEU A 100 -2.28 -16.47 0.85
N ILE A 101 -1.74 -17.52 0.21
CA ILE A 101 -2.31 -18.87 0.28
C ILE A 101 -2.21 -19.40 1.70
N MET A 102 -1.00 -19.33 2.29
CA MET A 102 -0.75 -19.87 3.63
C MET A 102 -1.51 -19.08 4.69
N LEU A 103 -1.52 -17.75 4.56
CA LEU A 103 -2.27 -16.87 5.44
C LEU A 103 -3.79 -17.15 5.35
N SER A 104 -4.32 -17.38 4.14
CA SER A 104 -5.74 -17.72 3.95
C SER A 104 -6.10 -19.05 4.63
N ILE A 105 -5.26 -20.07 4.47
CA ILE A 105 -5.47 -21.39 5.12
C ILE A 105 -5.45 -21.23 6.64
N ASN A 106 -4.54 -20.43 7.19
CA ASN A 106 -4.45 -20.20 8.63
C ASN A 106 -5.72 -19.54 9.20
N HIS A 107 -6.44 -18.74 8.40
CA HIS A 107 -7.62 -18.01 8.84
C HIS A 107 -8.94 -18.75 8.61
N LEU A 108 -8.93 -19.97 8.06
CA LEU A 108 -10.14 -20.81 7.89
C LEU A 108 -11.00 -20.97 9.16
N PRO A 109 -10.45 -21.08 10.39
CA PRO A 109 -11.26 -21.16 11.60
C PRO A 109 -12.07 -19.90 11.90
N ILE A 110 -11.63 -18.74 11.38
CA ILE A 110 -12.26 -17.43 11.59
C ILE A 110 -13.15 -17.06 10.40
N CYS A 111 -12.67 -17.32 9.19
CA CYS A 111 -13.38 -17.07 7.93
C CYS A 111 -13.47 -18.37 7.12
N PRO A 112 -14.57 -19.13 7.23
CA PRO A 112 -14.71 -20.41 6.53
C PRO A 112 -14.85 -20.22 5.02
N ASN A 113 -15.45 -19.10 4.59
CA ASN A 113 -15.70 -18.78 3.18
C ASN A 113 -14.66 -17.77 2.67
N ILE A 114 -13.40 -18.19 2.60
CA ILE A 114 -12.29 -17.37 2.09
C ILE A 114 -11.84 -17.86 0.70
N TYR A 115 -11.73 -16.94 -0.26
CA TYR A 115 -11.28 -17.24 -1.62
C TYR A 115 -10.13 -16.32 -2.00
N LEU A 116 -9.09 -16.90 -2.62
CA LEU A 116 -7.95 -16.15 -3.15
C LEU A 116 -8.04 -16.10 -4.68
N PHE A 117 -8.10 -14.90 -5.23
CA PHE A 117 -8.03 -14.64 -6.67
C PHE A 117 -6.62 -14.18 -7.05
N ARG A 118 -6.06 -14.81 -8.09
CA ARG A 118 -4.73 -14.51 -8.66
C ARG A 118 -4.87 -14.56 -10.18
N GLU A 119 -4.16 -13.67 -10.88
CA GLU A 119 -4.00 -13.71 -12.33
C GLU A 119 -2.81 -14.58 -12.76
#